data_AF-A0A954YQN4-F1
#
_entry.id   AF-A0A954YQN4-F1
#
_cell.length_a   1.000
_cell.length_b   1.000
_cell.length_c   1.000
_cell.angle_alpha   90.00
_cell.angle_beta   90.00
_cell.angle_gamma   90.00
#
_symmetry.space_group_name_H-M   'P 1'
#
loop_
_entity.id
_entity.type
_entity.pdbx_description
1 polymer ?
#
loop_
_entity_poly.entity_id
_entity_poly.type
_entity_poly.pdbx_seq_one_letter_code
_entity_poly.pdbx_strand_id
1 'polypeptide(L)'
;MRVILRNNQDPDDGRVYWSLTVGREYEVVSISADHYRIVDDTGDPYIFEPACFEVVDDNEPAFWKVSFGEGGERYANPPEWSEPGFFEDYHDRIESVRKQFWEDHVRYYGEPRPPTKSRDHWRSYFDSQ
;
A
#
# COMPACT_ATOMS: atom_id res chain seq x y z
N MET A 1 -5.96 -4.73 -9.56
CA MET A 1 -4.58 -4.45 -10.01
C MET A 1 -3.64 -5.22 -9.11
N ARG A 2 -2.69 -5.96 -9.69
CA ARG A 2 -1.74 -6.79 -8.94
C ARG A 2 -0.32 -6.63 -9.50
N VAL A 3 0.64 -6.65 -8.59
CA VAL A 3 2.05 -6.33 -8.87
C VAL A 3 2.98 -7.30 -8.15
N ILE A 4 4.15 -7.60 -8.71
CA ILE A 4 5.20 -8.37 -8.05
C ILE A 4 6.34 -7.43 -7.68
N LEU A 5 6.79 -7.45 -6.42
CA LEU A 5 7.97 -6.71 -6.02
C LEU A 5 9.22 -7.32 -6.65
N ARG A 6 9.98 -6.54 -7.44
CA ARG A 6 11.21 -7.00 -8.10
C ARG A 6 12.47 -6.44 -7.45
N ASN A 7 12.39 -5.21 -6.97
CA ASN A 7 13.47 -4.55 -6.26
C ASN A 7 12.88 -3.90 -5.00
N ASN A 8 13.34 -4.29 -3.81
CA ASN A 8 12.87 -3.70 -2.55
C ASN A 8 13.63 -2.44 -2.17
N GLN A 9 14.43 -1.88 -3.08
CA GLN A 9 15.10 -0.59 -2.89
C GLN A 9 14.47 0.44 -3.81
N ASP A 10 14.06 1.56 -3.21
CA ASP A 10 13.59 2.74 -3.89
C ASP A 10 14.71 3.29 -4.80
N PRO A 11 14.49 3.41 -6.12
CA PRO A 11 15.52 3.83 -7.05
C PRO A 11 15.92 5.31 -6.89
N ASP A 12 15.08 6.14 -6.27
CA ASP A 12 15.30 7.58 -6.18
C ASP A 12 16.10 7.96 -4.93
N ASP A 13 15.73 7.41 -3.77
CA ASP A 13 16.38 7.74 -2.48
C ASP A 13 17.17 6.58 -1.85
N GLY A 14 17.12 5.38 -2.44
CA GLY A 14 17.83 4.19 -1.95
C GLY A 14 17.20 3.53 -0.73
N ARG A 15 15.99 3.94 -0.29
CA ARG A 15 15.29 3.36 0.85
C ARG A 15 14.93 1.90 0.62
N VAL A 16 15.13 1.07 1.63
CA VAL A 16 14.77 -0.35 1.58
C VAL A 16 13.37 -0.57 2.15
N TYR A 17 12.46 -1.09 1.32
CA TYR A 17 11.11 -1.53 1.69
C TYR A 17 11.16 -2.90 2.38
N TRP A 18 11.70 -2.93 3.61
CA TRP A 18 11.85 -4.15 4.40
C TRP A 18 10.53 -4.86 4.72
N SER A 19 9.41 -4.13 4.70
CA SER A 19 8.09 -4.66 5.02
C SER A 19 7.44 -5.41 3.85
N LEU A 20 8.06 -5.40 2.66
CA LEU A 20 7.67 -6.22 1.53
C LEU A 20 8.71 -7.33 1.26
N THR A 21 8.31 -8.35 0.52
CA THR A 21 9.10 -9.53 0.17
C THR A 21 9.29 -9.59 -1.34
N VAL A 22 10.53 -9.55 -1.80
CA VAL A 22 10.87 -9.65 -3.23
C VAL A 22 10.34 -10.97 -3.81
N GLY A 23 9.74 -10.90 -5.00
CA GLY A 23 9.11 -12.03 -5.69
C GLY A 23 7.69 -12.33 -5.25
N ARG A 24 7.16 -11.64 -4.23
CA ARG A 24 5.77 -11.78 -3.80
C ARG A 24 4.84 -10.89 -4.63
N GLU A 25 3.66 -11.43 -4.95
CA GLU A 25 2.56 -10.68 -5.54
C GLU A 25 1.77 -9.89 -4.48
N TYR A 26 1.41 -8.67 -4.80
CA TYR A 26 0.65 -7.73 -3.98
C TYR A 26 -0.54 -7.17 -4.74
N GLU A 27 -1.64 -6.98 -4.03
CA GLU A 27 -2.79 -6.22 -4.52
C GLU A 27 -2.54 -4.74 -4.24
N VAL A 28 -2.67 -3.91 -5.27
CA VAL A 28 -2.67 -2.45 -5.11
C VAL A 28 -4.07 -2.04 -4.69
N VAL A 29 -4.20 -1.41 -3.51
CA VAL A 29 -5.50 -1.03 -2.93
C VAL A 29 -5.85 0.44 -3.18
N SER A 30 -4.88 1.25 -3.55
CA SER A 30 -5.11 2.60 -4.10
C SER A 30 -3.85 3.15 -4.78
N ILE A 31 -4.00 4.21 -5.55
CA ILE A 31 -2.92 5.06 -6.04
C ILE A 31 -3.01 6.42 -5.34
N SER A 32 -1.87 6.91 -4.85
CA SER A 32 -1.76 8.17 -4.10
C SER A 32 -0.55 8.94 -4.58
N ALA A 33 -0.77 10.08 -5.26
CA ALA A 33 0.27 10.86 -5.92
C ALA A 33 1.19 9.97 -6.78
N ASP A 34 0.58 9.19 -7.69
CA ASP A 34 1.24 8.21 -8.58
C ASP A 34 1.88 6.99 -7.89
N HIS A 35 1.97 6.95 -6.56
CA HIS A 35 2.53 5.81 -5.82
C HIS A 35 1.50 4.73 -5.55
N TYR A 36 1.94 3.47 -5.47
CA TYR A 36 1.07 2.35 -5.11
C TYR A 36 0.89 2.26 -3.61
N ARG A 37 -0.36 2.24 -3.14
CA ARG A 37 -0.67 1.83 -1.77
C ARG A 37 -0.94 0.34 -1.73
N ILE A 38 -0.21 -0.35 -0.85
CA ILE A 38 -0.26 -1.81 -0.69
C ILE A 38 -0.34 -2.12 0.80
N VAL A 39 -1.18 -3.09 1.17
CA VAL A 39 -1.10 -3.73 2.50
C VAL A 39 0.13 -4.63 2.52
N ASP A 40 1.14 -4.23 3.29
CA ASP A 40 2.44 -4.88 3.33
C ASP A 40 2.44 -6.18 4.16
N ASP A 41 3.60 -6.83 4.28
CA ASP A 41 3.72 -8.08 5.02
C ASP A 41 3.53 -7.92 6.54
N THR A 42 3.52 -6.69 7.06
CA THR A 42 3.21 -6.38 8.47
C THR A 42 1.72 -6.15 8.71
N GLY A 43 0.93 -6.06 7.64
CA GLY A 43 -0.52 -5.86 7.68
C GLY A 43 -0.94 -4.41 7.80
N ASP A 44 -0.11 -3.43 7.40
CA ASP A 44 -0.53 -2.03 7.30
C ASP A 44 -0.42 -1.54 5.84
N PRO A 45 -1.30 -0.62 5.40
CA PRO A 45 -1.26 0.01 4.09
C PRO A 45 -0.21 1.13 4.04
N TYR A 46 0.82 0.99 3.20
CA TYR A 46 1.81 2.03 2.93
C TYR A 46 1.92 2.34 1.45
N ILE A 47 2.51 3.50 1.13
CA ILE A 47 2.84 3.90 -0.25
C ILE A 47 4.23 3.38 -0.64
N PHE A 48 4.36 2.92 -1.87
CA PHE A 48 5.58 2.38 -2.45
C PHE A 48 5.78 2.88 -3.88
N GLU A 49 7.02 3.09 -4.27
CA GLU A 49 7.43 3.53 -5.62
C GLU A 49 7.08 2.47 -6.68
N PRO A 50 6.23 2.79 -7.68
CA PRO A 50 5.86 1.87 -8.75
C PRO A 50 7.05 1.22 -9.48
N ALA A 51 8.17 1.93 -9.63
CA ALA A 51 9.37 1.41 -10.31
C ALA A 51 10.00 0.18 -9.61
N CYS A 52 9.65 -0.09 -8.35
CA CYS A 52 10.07 -1.29 -7.62
C CYS A 52 9.34 -2.57 -8.08
N PHE A 53 8.27 -2.45 -8.86
CA PHE A 53 7.34 -3.52 -9.15
C PHE A 53 7.22 -3.86 -10.64
N GLU A 54 6.84 -5.11 -10.91
CA GLU A 54 6.32 -5.56 -12.20
C GLU A 54 4.79 -5.70 -12.11
N VAL A 55 4.06 -5.09 -13.04
CA VAL A 55 2.60 -5.24 -13.11
C VAL A 55 2.26 -6.59 -13.74
N VAL A 56 1.51 -7.43 -13.01
CA VAL A 56 1.04 -8.73 -13.49
C VAL A 56 -0.46 -8.74 -13.85
N ASP A 57 -1.19 -7.74 -13.35
CA ASP A 57 -2.60 -7.51 -13.64
C ASP A 57 -2.89 -6.01 -13.53
N ASP A 58 -3.12 -5.35 -14.66
CA ASP A 58 -3.35 -3.91 -14.76
C ASP A 58 -4.83 -3.52 -14.61
N ASN A 59 -5.73 -4.48 -14.36
CA ASN A 59 -7.15 -4.18 -14.20
C ASN A 59 -7.40 -3.43 -12.88
N GLU A 60 -7.71 -2.14 -12.99
CA GLU A 60 -8.13 -1.34 -11.85
C GLU A 60 -9.58 -1.68 -11.45
N PRO A 61 -9.89 -1.74 -10.14
CA PRO A 61 -11.26 -1.94 -9.68
C PRO A 61 -12.20 -0.81 -10.14
N ALA A 62 -13.36 -1.18 -10.67
CA ALA A 62 -14.35 -0.23 -11.18
C ALA A 62 -14.94 0.70 -10.11
N PHE A 63 -14.79 0.36 -8.82
CA PHE A 63 -15.23 1.20 -7.70
C PHE A 63 -14.22 2.29 -7.33
N TRP A 64 -13.03 2.32 -7.95
CA TRP A 64 -12.07 3.40 -7.69
C TRP A 64 -12.59 4.73 -8.21
N LYS A 65 -12.57 5.73 -7.33
CA LYS A 65 -12.74 7.13 -7.69
C LYS A 65 -11.39 7.69 -8.08
N VAL A 66 -11.30 8.19 -9.31
CA VAL A 66 -10.08 8.80 -9.86
C VAL A 66 -10.14 10.32 -9.71
N SER A 67 -9.05 10.92 -9.28
CA SER A 67 -8.84 12.38 -9.29
C SER A 67 -7.38 12.70 -9.59
N PHE A 68 -7.10 13.98 -9.87
CA PHE A 68 -5.76 14.48 -10.14
C PHE A 68 -5.45 15.65 -9.20
N GLY A 69 -4.24 15.68 -8.66
CA GLY A 69 -3.74 16.81 -7.88
C GLY A 69 -3.36 18.00 -8.76
N GLU A 70 -2.92 19.10 -8.12
CA GLU A 70 -2.56 20.34 -8.84
C GLU A 70 -1.36 20.14 -9.78
N GLY A 71 -0.43 19.24 -9.43
CA GLY A 71 0.72 18.88 -10.27
C GLY A 71 0.40 17.84 -11.35
N GLY A 72 -0.86 17.40 -11.45
CA GLY A 72 -1.28 16.31 -12.34
C GLY A 72 -1.03 14.92 -11.76
N GLU A 73 -0.66 14.82 -10.48
CA GLU A 73 -0.43 13.54 -9.83
C GLU A 73 -1.74 12.76 -9.73
N ARG A 74 -1.70 11.45 -10.02
CA ARG A 74 -2.90 10.63 -10.03
C ARG A 74 -3.25 10.13 -8.63
N TYR A 75 -4.54 10.14 -8.33
CA TYR A 75 -5.13 9.49 -7.17
C TYR A 75 -6.25 8.57 -7.63
N ALA A 76 -6.30 7.34 -7.11
CA ALA A 76 -7.37 6.39 -7.39
C ALA A 76 -7.60 5.51 -6.16
N ASN A 77 -8.77 5.57 -5.54
CA ASN A 77 -9.06 4.83 -4.31
C ASN A 77 -10.55 4.50 -4.17
N PRO A 78 -10.92 3.54 -3.31
CA PRO A 78 -12.27 3.47 -2.77
C PRO A 78 -12.74 4.85 -2.28
N PRO A 79 -13.98 5.25 -2.59
CA PRO A 79 -14.44 6.62 -2.33
C PRO A 79 -14.37 7.00 -0.85
N GLU A 80 -14.54 6.04 0.06
CA GLU A 80 -14.43 6.23 1.51
C GLU A 80 -13.02 6.61 1.98
N TRP A 81 -11.98 6.37 1.18
CA TRP A 81 -10.58 6.69 1.52
C TRP A 81 -10.09 7.99 0.86
N SER A 82 -10.99 8.72 0.18
CA SER A 82 -10.66 9.95 -0.56
C SER A 82 -10.61 11.22 0.29
N GLU A 83 -11.02 11.14 1.55
CA GLU A 83 -11.00 12.29 2.47
C GLU A 83 -9.56 12.65 2.85
N PRO A 84 -9.16 13.93 2.75
CA PRO A 84 -7.86 14.39 3.24
C PRO A 84 -7.66 14.02 4.72
N GLY A 85 -6.50 13.44 5.06
CA GLY A 85 -6.21 13.01 6.42
C GLY A 85 -6.58 11.56 6.73
N PHE A 86 -7.32 10.85 5.85
CA PHE A 86 -7.78 9.48 6.15
C PHE A 86 -6.63 8.52 6.48
N PHE A 87 -5.54 8.53 5.70
CA PHE A 87 -4.42 7.64 5.95
C PHE A 87 -3.50 8.13 7.07
N GLU A 88 -3.42 9.44 7.29
CA GLU A 88 -2.78 10.05 8.45
C GLU A 88 -3.46 9.57 9.75
N ASP A 89 -4.79 9.71 9.84
CA ASP A 89 -5.60 9.24 10.96
C ASP A 89 -5.49 7.71 11.16
N TYR A 90 -5.41 6.95 10.05
CA TYR A 90 -5.16 5.52 10.09
C TYR A 90 -3.80 5.20 10.76
N HIS A 91 -2.74 5.93 10.37
CA HIS A 91 -1.38 5.74 10.87
C HIS A 91 -1.18 6.28 12.29
N ASP A 92 -1.93 7.32 12.68
CA ASP A 92 -2.04 7.85 14.05
C ASP A 92 -2.85 6.93 14.98
N ARG A 93 -3.37 5.82 14.44
CA ARG A 93 -4.11 4.79 15.16
C ARG A 93 -5.45 5.25 15.71
N ILE A 94 -6.12 6.16 15.02
CA ILE A 94 -7.51 6.47 15.33
C ILE A 94 -8.37 5.22 15.07
N GLU A 95 -8.93 4.66 16.14
CA GLU A 95 -9.59 3.35 16.12
C GLU A 95 -10.74 3.27 15.10
N SER A 96 -11.55 4.33 15.02
CA SER A 96 -12.67 4.39 14.08
C SER A 96 -12.22 4.36 12.63
N VAL A 97 -11.10 5.03 12.30
CA VAL A 97 -10.56 5.08 10.94
C VAL A 97 -9.89 3.74 10.57
N ARG A 98 -9.14 3.13 11.49
CA ARG A 98 -8.58 1.78 11.27
C ARG A 98 -9.68 0.75 11.07
N LYS A 99 -10.74 0.82 11.88
CA LYS A 99 -11.90 -0.06 11.75
C LYS A 99 -12.57 0.14 10.38
N GLN A 100 -12.84 1.38 9.99
CA GLN A 100 -13.42 1.70 8.68
C GLN A 100 -12.56 1.16 7.53
N PHE A 101 -11.24 1.38 7.55
CA PHE A 101 -10.34 0.86 6.53
C PHE A 101 -10.49 -0.64 6.34
N TRP A 102 -10.54 -1.43 7.42
CA TRP A 102 -10.66 -2.88 7.31
C TRP A 102 -12.05 -3.36 6.92
N GLU A 103 -13.12 -2.68 7.38
CA GLU A 103 -14.49 -2.95 6.93
C GLU A 103 -14.62 -2.69 5.41
N ASP A 104 -14.06 -1.57 4.93
CA ASP A 104 -14.02 -1.24 3.51
C ASP A 104 -13.12 -2.19 2.72
N HIS A 105 -11.96 -2.58 3.28
CA HIS A 105 -11.07 -3.54 2.63
C HIS A 105 -11.79 -4.87 2.40
N VAL A 106 -12.47 -5.40 3.42
CA VAL A 106 -13.26 -6.64 3.28
C VAL A 106 -14.39 -6.46 2.27
N ARG A 107 -15.07 -5.32 2.29
CA ARG A 107 -16.17 -5.02 1.35
C ARG A 107 -15.72 -4.99 -0.11
N TYR A 108 -14.55 -4.41 -0.39
CA TYR A 108 -14.09 -4.15 -1.76
C TYR A 108 -13.13 -5.21 -2.31
N TYR A 109 -12.29 -5.78 -1.46
CA TYR A 109 -11.20 -6.69 -1.84
C TYR A 109 -11.34 -8.08 -1.23
N GLY A 110 -12.25 -8.26 -0.26
CA GLY A 110 -12.41 -9.49 0.50
C GLY A 110 -11.44 -9.59 1.68
N GLU A 111 -11.35 -10.79 2.26
CA GLU A 111 -10.57 -11.04 3.47
C GLU A 111 -9.09 -10.69 3.27
N PRO A 112 -8.49 -9.88 4.17
CA PRO A 112 -7.10 -9.51 4.04
C PRO A 112 -6.20 -10.73 4.26
N ARG A 113 -5.05 -10.72 3.57
CA ARG A 113 -4.03 -11.74 3.81
C ARG A 113 -3.45 -11.57 5.21
N PRO A 114 -3.19 -12.66 5.95
CA PRO A 114 -2.55 -12.56 7.25
C PRO A 114 -1.13 -11.96 7.11
N PRO A 115 -0.70 -11.13 8.07
CA PRO A 115 0.67 -10.64 8.12
C PRO A 115 1.68 -11.80 8.15
N THR A 116 2.78 -11.66 7.42
CA THR A 116 3.88 -12.62 7.41
C THR A 116 5.14 -12.08 8.07
N LYS A 117 5.16 -10.81 8.45
CA LYS A 117 6.23 -10.15 9.21
C LYS A 117 5.66 -9.51 10.47
N SER A 118 6.43 -9.54 11.55
CA SER A 118 6.13 -8.74 12.74
C SER A 118 6.43 -7.26 12.46
N ARG A 119 5.70 -6.35 13.10
CA ARG A 119 6.01 -4.92 13.09
C ARG A 119 7.39 -4.61 13.68
N ASP A 120 7.92 -5.51 14.52
CA ASP A 120 9.27 -5.42 15.12
C ASP A 120 10.36 -6.14 14.29
N HIS A 121 10.01 -6.72 13.15
CA HIS A 121 10.91 -7.56 12.35
C HIS A 121 12.06 -6.76 11.70
N TRP A 122 11.94 -5.43 11.58
CA TRP A 122 13.01 -4.58 11.08
C TRP A 122 14.30 -4.69 11.90
N ARG A 123 14.20 -4.98 13.21
CA ARG A 123 15.36 -5.13 14.11
C ARG A 123 16.35 -6.20 13.61
N SER A 124 15.84 -7.35 13.17
CA SER A 124 16.71 -8.42 12.65
C SER A 124 17.34 -8.09 11.29
N TYR A 125 16.74 -7.17 10.52
CA TYR A 125 17.24 -6.81 9.19
C TYR A 125 18.49 -5.91 9.27
N PHE A 126 18.53 -5.01 10.26
CA PHE A 126 19.68 -4.12 10.48
C PHE A 126 20.80 -4.75 11.32
N ASP A 127 20.49 -5.77 12.12
CA ASP A 127 21.52 -6.52 12.88
C ASP A 127 22.31 -7.51 12.00
N SER A 128 21.88 -7.73 10.74
CA SER A 128 22.47 -8.69 9.80
C SER A 128 23.32 -8.08 8.67
N GLN A 129 23.54 -6.76 8.68
CA GLN A 129 24.45 -6.04 7.77
C GLN A 129 25.69 -5.55 8.51
#